data_AF-A0A351SHZ8-F1
#
_entry.id   AF-A0A351SHZ8-F1
#
_cell.length_a   1.000
_cell.length_b   1.000
_cell.length_c   1.000
_cell.angle_alpha   90.00
_cell.angle_beta   90.00
_cell.angle_gamma   90.00
#
_symmetry.space_group_name_H-M   'P 1'
#
loop_
_entity.id
_entity.type
_entity.pdbx_description
1 polymer ?
#
loop_
_entity_poly.entity_id
_entity_poly.type
_entity_poly.pdbx_seq_one_letter_code
_entity_poly.pdbx_strand_id
1 'polypeptide(L)' 'MKTPTLLTCSRCGCQRHANELNGVNLTKTGWDDDSRAYCKRLADCKSAEAEEALDWLIDALESDEEDAA' A
#
# COMPACT_ATOMS: atom_id res chain seq x y z
N MET A 1 23.26 15.01 -7.23
CA MET A 1 21.97 14.77 -6.54
C MET A 1 21.47 13.41 -7.00
N LYS A 2 21.22 12.45 -6.10
CA LYS A 2 20.60 11.17 -6.47
C LYS A 2 19.13 11.46 -6.78
N THR A 3 18.70 11.24 -8.01
CA THR A 3 17.30 11.32 -8.40
C THR A 3 16.51 10.39 -7.48
N PRO A 4 15.42 10.86 -6.85
CA PRO A 4 14.65 10.00 -5.96
C PRO A 4 14.02 8.88 -6.78
N THR A 5 14.45 7.64 -6.51
CA THR A 5 14.02 6.46 -7.24
C THR A 5 12.53 6.23 -7.03
N LEU A 6 11.78 6.19 -8.14
CA LEU A 6 10.40 5.76 -8.16
C LEU A 6 10.36 4.24 -8.34
N LEU A 7 9.53 3.58 -7.54
CA LEU A 7 9.27 2.14 -7.58
C LEU A 7 7.79 1.91 -7.87
N THR A 8 7.47 0.74 -8.42
CA THR A 8 6.12 0.39 -8.83
C THR A 8 5.43 -0.46 -7.77
N CYS A 9 4.22 -0.07 -7.38
CA CYS A 9 3.38 -0.91 -6.54
C CYS A 9 2.98 -2.18 -7.31
N SER A 10 3.34 -3.35 -6.78
CA SER A 10 2.98 -4.68 -7.32
C SER A 10 1.48 -4.96 -7.37
N ARG A 11 0.65 -4.17 -6.68
CA ARG A 11 -0.81 -4.35 -6.61
C ARG A 11 -1.58 -3.46 -7.59
N CYS A 12 -1.29 -2.16 -7.59
CA CYS A 12 -2.04 -1.18 -8.40
C CYS A 12 -1.21 -0.51 -9.50
N GLY A 13 0.08 -0.86 -9.64
CA GLY A 13 0.95 -0.34 -10.70
C GLY A 13 1.36 1.13 -10.56
N CYS A 14 0.93 1.85 -9.52
CA CYS A 14 1.32 3.25 -9.36
C CYS A 14 2.81 3.37 -9.01
N GLN A 15 3.45 4.43 -9.51
CA GLN A 15 4.83 4.75 -9.18
C GLN A 15 4.90 5.70 -7.98
N ARG A 16 5.72 5.37 -6.99
CA ARG A 16 5.92 6.17 -5.78
C ARG A 16 7.37 6.13 -5.31
N HIS A 17 7.75 7.05 -4.44
CA HIS A 17 9.06 6.99 -3.82
C HIS A 17 9.14 5.79 -2.88
N ALA A 18 10.32 5.21 -2.75
CA ALA A 18 10.49 3.99 -1.98
C ALA A 18 10.14 4.14 -0.48
N ASN A 19 10.23 5.35 0.09
CA ASN A 19 9.78 5.64 1.45
C ASN A 19 8.24 5.69 1.61
N GLU A 20 7.51 5.74 0.50
CA GLU A 20 6.05 5.70 0.41
C GLU A 20 5.50 4.30 0.09
N LEU A 21 6.38 3.29 0.02
CA LEU A 21 6.01 1.91 -0.23
C LEU A 21 6.43 1.02 0.94
N ASN A 22 5.68 -0.05 1.14
CA ASN A 22 6.02 -1.18 2.01
C ASN A 22 6.63 -2.32 1.19
N GLY A 23 7.20 -3.32 1.86
CA GLY A 23 7.74 -4.52 1.20
C GLY A 23 9.02 -4.28 0.42
N VAL A 24 9.60 -3.07 0.53
CA VAL A 24 10.83 -2.71 -0.15
C VAL A 24 12.03 -3.12 0.71
N ASN A 25 12.96 -3.89 0.16
CA ASN A 25 14.10 -4.43 0.93
C ASN A 25 15.38 -3.59 0.70
N LEU A 26 15.73 -2.76 1.68
CA LEU A 26 16.94 -1.93 1.65
C LEU A 26 18.18 -2.77 2.02
N THR A 27 19.08 -3.00 1.07
CA THR A 27 20.42 -3.54 1.35
C THR A 27 21.43 -2.40 1.47
N LYS A 28 22.63 -2.70 2.02
CA LYS A 28 23.71 -1.71 2.16
C LYS A 28 24.17 -1.10 0.82
N THR A 29 23.91 -1.76 -0.31
CA THR A 29 24.28 -1.32 -1.65
C THR A 29 23.13 -0.72 -2.46
N GLY A 30 21.88 -0.86 -2.01
CA GLY A 30 20.71 -0.35 -2.73
C GLY A 30 19.46 -1.21 -2.51
N TRP A 31 18.61 -1.28 -3.54
CA TRP A 31 17.42 -2.14 -3.58
C TRP A 31 17.77 -3.40 -4.36
N ASP A 32 17.53 -4.59 -3.78
CA ASP A 32 17.77 -5.86 -4.47
C ASP A 32 16.53 -6.37 -5.22
N ASP A 33 15.34 -6.05 -4.71
CA ASP A 33 14.06 -6.56 -5.23
C ASP A 33 12.90 -5.61 -4.86
N ASP A 34 12.27 -5.02 -5.88
CA ASP A 34 11.06 -4.20 -5.76
C ASP A 34 9.79 -4.91 -6.25
N SER A 35 9.89 -6.18 -6.67
CA SER A 35 8.74 -6.96 -7.16
C SER A 35 7.64 -7.14 -6.12
N ARG A 36 8.00 -6.98 -4.84
CA ARG A 36 7.07 -7.07 -3.69
C ARG A 36 6.77 -5.71 -3.07
N ALA A 37 7.17 -4.60 -3.70
CA ALA A 37 6.83 -3.27 -3.21
C ALA A 37 5.32 -3.03 -3.35
N TYR A 38 4.67 -2.42 -2.37
CA TYR A 38 3.24 -2.08 -2.42
C TYR A 38 2.94 -0.78 -1.70
N CYS A 39 1.81 -0.15 -2.02
CA CYS A 39 1.38 1.11 -1.42
C CYS A 39 1.41 1.04 0.11
N LYS A 40 2.00 2.06 0.74
CA LYS A 40 2.10 2.10 2.20
C LYS A 40 0.76 2.22 2.91
N ARG A 41 -0.16 2.96 2.32
CA ARG A 41 -1.54 3.12 2.79
C ARG A 41 -2.48 2.33 1.89
N LEU A 42 -3.40 1.60 2.50
CA LEU A 42 -4.44 0.85 1.78
C LEU A 42 -5.33 1.79 0.95
N ALA A 43 -5.77 2.90 1.55
CA ALA A 43 -6.58 3.94 0.89
C ALA A 43 -5.91 4.57 -0.35
N ASP A 44 -4.58 4.51 -0.46
CA ASP A 44 -3.84 5.03 -1.61
C ASP A 44 -3.66 3.99 -2.72
N CYS A 45 -4.03 2.73 -2.46
CA CYS A 45 -3.88 1.60 -3.35
C CYS A 45 -5.18 1.37 -4.12
N LYS A 46 -5.17 1.61 -5.43
CA LYS A 46 -6.33 1.40 -6.33
C LYS A 46 -6.34 -0.02 -6.93
N SER A 47 -6.05 -1.03 -6.11
CA SER A 47 -6.16 -2.43 -6.53
C SER A 47 -7.50 -2.98 -6.05
N ALA A 48 -8.06 -3.94 -6.79
CA ALA A 48 -9.34 -4.55 -6.43
C ALA A 48 -9.33 -5.11 -5.00
N GLU A 49 -8.23 -5.75 -4.59
CA GLU A 49 -8.11 -6.30 -3.23
C GLU A 49 -8.03 -5.21 -2.15
N ALA A 50 -7.59 -4.00 -2.50
CA ALA A 50 -7.55 -2.90 -1.56
C ALA A 50 -8.92 -2.24 -1.42
N GLU A 51 -9.68 -2.14 -2.52
CA GLU A 51 -11.06 -1.67 -2.51
C GLU A 51 -11.94 -2.62 -1.69
N GLU A 52 -11.86 -3.95 -1.95
CA GLU A 52 -12.61 -4.96 -1.19
C GLU A 52 -12.28 -4.93 0.31
N ALA A 53 -10.99 -4.77 0.66
CA ALA A 53 -10.58 -4.67 2.06
C ALA A 53 -11.06 -3.38 2.73
N LEU A 54 -11.16 -2.27 1.99
CA LEU A 54 -11.70 -1.01 2.52
C LEU A 54 -13.21 -1.11 2.73
N ASP A 55 -13.95 -1.66 1.78
CA ASP A 55 -15.39 -1.87 1.90
C ASP A 55 -15.71 -2.76 3.10
N TRP A 56 -15.00 -3.88 3.27
CA TRP A 56 -15.16 -4.75 4.44
C TRP A 56 -14.87 -4.04 5.78
N LEU A 57 -13.86 -3.16 5.81
CA LEU A 57 -13.55 -2.38 7.01
C LEU A 57 -14.63 -1.34 7.31
N ILE A 58 -15.22 -0.72 6.29
CA ILE A 58 -16.32 0.24 6.45
C ILE A 58 -17.56 -0.48 6.99
N ASP A 59 -17.94 -1.59 6.36
CA ASP A 59 -19.07 -2.41 6.80
C ASP A 59 -18.94 -2.85 8.27
N ALA A 60 -17.73 -3.27 8.67
CA ALA A 60 -17.47 -3.68 10.05
C ALA A 60 -17.63 -2.52 11.05
N LEU A 61 -17.20 -1.31 10.68
CA LEU A 61 -17.34 -0.13 11.53
C LEU A 61 -18.81 0.29 11.68
N GLU A 62 -19.60 0.19 10.62
CA GLU A 62 -21.04 0.50 10.66
C GLU A 62 -21.81 -0.54 11.48
N SER A 63 -21.42 -1.82 11.42
CA SER A 63 -22.07 -2.87 12.22
C SER A 63 -21.83 -2.74 13.74
N ASP A 64 -20.68 -2.21 14.15
CA ASP A 64 -20.37 -1.99 15.58
C ASP A 64 -21.17 -0.83 16.19
N GLU A 65 -21.71 0.10 15.38
CA GLU A 65 -22.55 1.21 15.86
C GLU A 65 -23.98 0.76 16.21
N GLU A 66 -24.48 -0.35 15.65
CA GLU A 66 -25.84 -0.86 15.93
C GLU A 66 -25.95 -1.58 17.29
N ASP A 67 -24.86 -2.14 17.82
CA ASP A 67 -24.85 -2.88 19.10
C ASP A 67 -24.64 -1.97 20.34
N ALA A 68 -24.43 -0.67 20.15
CA ALA A 68 -24.18 0.30 21.22
C ALA A 68 -25.39 1.19 21.59
N ALA A 69 -26.57 0.96 21.01
CA ALA A 69 -27.79 1.77 21.17
C ALA A 69 -28.83 1.18 22.13
#